data_AF-A0A948F1Z2-F1
#
_entry.id   AF-A0A948F1Z2-F1
#
_cell.length_a   1.000
_cell.length_b   1.000
_cell.length_c   1.000
_cell.angle_alpha   90.00
_cell.angle_beta   90.00
_cell.angle_gamma   90.00
#
_symmetry.space_group_name_H-M   'P 1'
#
loop_
_entity.id
_entity.type
_entity.pdbx_description
1 polymer ?
#
loop_
_entity_poly.entity_id
_entity_poly.type
_entity_poly.pdbx_seq_one_letter_code
_entity_poly.pdbx_strand_id
1 'polypeptide(L)'
;MKKQLVYLKILQIVVDAILILAAFALAYFLRIGFYFSTEFSFRNYLLVALITLPFTMLFMFFIRAYKLSQQIWSWRHIQRLTFVALENVFLFMILYYFTFREFFSRLILIYLFLLTLAFLFIWHNIFRWILKKASSKEIGVYRALIIGTNRPAEVIVRLLISEKSHIKPVAAINAHGGGKTMISGIPVVGKMNLFEKTIADHDIDIIIQVDHLEQSLNIINYALANNIKYLMPPELLGIFQGHQIIEEVEGMPFLKVNKHKKWWNSIW
;
A
#
# COMPACT_ATOMS: atom_id res chain seq x y z
N MET A 1 9.32 -7.77 -6.05
CA MET A 1 8.94 -7.65 -4.62
C MET A 1 9.53 -8.82 -3.85
N LYS A 2 9.97 -8.63 -2.60
CA LYS A 2 10.42 -9.74 -1.74
C LYS A 2 9.28 -10.76 -1.55
N LYS A 3 9.57 -12.07 -1.67
CA LYS A 3 8.56 -13.16 -1.62
C LYS A 3 7.66 -13.09 -0.38
N GLN A 4 8.24 -12.78 0.78
CA GLN A 4 7.53 -12.67 2.06
C GLN A 4 6.39 -11.63 2.02
N LEU A 5 6.61 -10.48 1.38
CA LEU A 5 5.58 -9.45 1.25
C LEU A 5 4.45 -9.87 0.30
N VAL A 6 4.75 -10.68 -0.71
CA VAL A 6 3.73 -11.22 -1.62
C VAL A 6 2.78 -12.14 -0.86
N TYR A 7 3.32 -13.03 -0.02
CA TYR A 7 2.49 -13.90 0.82
C TYR A 7 1.61 -13.12 1.80
N LEU A 8 2.16 -12.08 2.44
CA LEU A 8 1.37 -11.22 3.33
C LEU A 8 0.24 -10.51 2.58
N LYS A 9 0.49 -10.00 1.37
CA LYS A 9 -0.58 -9.40 0.54
C LYS A 9 -1.66 -10.40 0.16
N ILE A 10 -1.28 -11.61 -0.28
CA ILE A 10 -2.25 -12.65 -0.63
C ILE A 10 -3.10 -12.99 0.59
N LEU A 11 -2.48 -13.12 1.78
CA LEU A 11 -3.19 -13.34 3.02
C LEU A 11 -4.21 -12.22 3.31
N GLN A 12 -3.82 -10.96 3.13
CA GLN A 12 -4.74 -9.82 3.30
C GLN A 12 -5.96 -9.95 2.37
N ILE A 13 -5.73 -10.19 1.08
CA ILE A 13 -6.81 -10.30 0.07
C ILE A 13 -7.75 -11.47 0.41
N VAL A 14 -7.20 -12.62 0.80
CA VAL A 14 -8.02 -13.79 1.15
C VAL A 14 -8.87 -13.52 2.40
N VAL A 15 -8.29 -12.91 3.43
CA VAL A 15 -9.03 -12.59 4.66
C VAL A 15 -10.10 -11.52 4.42
N ASP A 16 -9.82 -10.51 3.60
CA ASP A 16 -10.83 -9.53 3.18
C ASP A 16 -12.04 -10.22 2.53
N ALA A 17 -11.80 -11.22 1.69
CA ALA A 17 -12.86 -11.97 1.00
C ALA A 17 -13.79 -12.67 1.99
N ILE A 18 -13.16 -13.35 2.94
CA ILE A 18 -13.85 -14.10 3.99
C ILE A 18 -14.65 -13.12 4.87
N LEU A 19 -14.07 -11.98 5.24
CA LEU A 19 -14.73 -10.98 6.07
C LEU A 19 -15.91 -10.30 5.37
N ILE A 20 -15.80 -10.02 4.07
CA ILE A 20 -16.93 -9.48 3.29
C ILE A 20 -18.08 -10.49 3.27
N LEU A 21 -17.80 -11.77 2.97
CA LEU A 21 -18.83 -12.82 3.01
C LEU A 21 -19.40 -13.05 4.41
N ALA A 22 -18.57 -12.96 5.45
CA ALA A 22 -19.02 -13.02 6.84
C ALA A 22 -19.93 -11.83 7.20
N ALA A 23 -19.65 -10.63 6.67
CA ALA A 23 -20.51 -9.46 6.84
C ALA A 23 -21.88 -9.67 6.16
N PHE A 24 -21.92 -10.26 4.97
CA PHE A 24 -23.18 -10.66 4.32
C PHE A 24 -23.95 -11.67 5.20
N ALA A 25 -23.32 -12.78 5.57
CA ALA A 25 -23.97 -13.80 6.40
C ALA A 25 -24.51 -13.21 7.71
N LEU A 26 -23.71 -12.43 8.43
CA LEU A 26 -24.11 -11.83 9.70
C LEU A 26 -25.20 -10.76 9.52
N ALA A 27 -25.16 -9.95 8.45
CA ALA A 27 -26.22 -8.98 8.14
C ALA A 27 -27.56 -9.68 7.90
N TYR A 28 -27.57 -10.82 7.21
CA TYR A 28 -28.76 -11.63 7.02
C TYR A 28 -29.31 -12.13 8.36
N PHE A 29 -28.49 -12.82 9.16
CA PHE A 29 -28.96 -13.43 10.40
C PHE A 29 -29.37 -12.40 11.46
N LEU A 30 -28.70 -11.26 11.54
CA LEU A 30 -29.11 -10.17 12.44
C LEU A 30 -30.46 -9.57 12.04
N ARG A 31 -30.76 -9.49 10.74
CA ARG A 31 -31.99 -8.85 10.26
C ARG A 31 -33.17 -9.81 10.21
N ILE A 32 -32.95 -11.02 9.70
CA ILE A 32 -34.01 -11.97 9.33
C ILE A 32 -34.12 -13.07 10.39
N GLY A 33 -33.05 -13.34 11.14
CA GLY A 33 -32.98 -14.47 12.05
C GLY A 33 -32.70 -15.79 11.33
N PHE A 34 -32.83 -16.91 12.06
CA PHE A 34 -32.54 -18.26 11.56
C PHE A 34 -33.76 -18.92 10.87
N TYR A 35 -34.57 -18.13 10.18
CA TYR A 35 -35.72 -18.62 9.43
C TYR A 35 -35.30 -18.85 7.97
N PHE A 36 -35.34 -20.11 7.53
CA PHE A 36 -34.89 -20.52 6.18
C PHE A 36 -36.01 -20.52 5.13
N SER A 37 -37.26 -20.37 5.57
CA SER A 37 -38.48 -20.34 4.76
C SER A 37 -39.11 -18.95 4.79
N THR A 38 -38.37 -17.97 4.28
CA THR A 38 -38.81 -16.59 4.08
C THR A 38 -38.86 -16.26 2.59
N GLU A 39 -39.70 -15.29 2.20
CA GLU A 39 -39.71 -14.75 0.83
C GLU A 39 -38.31 -14.27 0.42
N PHE A 40 -37.57 -13.68 1.36
CA PHE A 40 -36.15 -13.37 1.19
C PHE A 40 -35.27 -14.57 1.55
N SER A 41 -35.03 -15.48 0.59
CA SER A 41 -34.24 -16.70 0.82
C SER A 41 -32.76 -16.41 1.07
N PHE A 42 -32.17 -17.06 2.10
CA PHE A 42 -30.72 -17.04 2.35
C PHE A 42 -29.91 -17.50 1.14
N ARG A 43 -30.41 -18.49 0.38
CA ARG A 43 -29.72 -19.00 -0.80
C ARG A 43 -29.60 -17.92 -1.87
N ASN A 44 -30.70 -17.24 -2.19
CA ASN A 44 -30.72 -16.16 -3.17
C ASN A 44 -29.84 -15.00 -2.73
N TYR A 45 -29.92 -14.63 -1.46
CA TYR A 45 -29.06 -13.63 -0.83
C TYR A 45 -27.57 -13.96 -0.97
N LEU A 46 -27.18 -15.18 -0.60
CA LEU A 46 -25.79 -15.62 -0.61
C LEU A 46 -25.25 -15.75 -2.04
N LEU A 47 -26.08 -16.20 -3.00
CA LEU A 47 -25.70 -16.22 -4.42
C LEU A 47 -25.37 -14.83 -4.92
N VAL A 48 -26.18 -13.81 -4.61
CA VAL A 48 -25.86 -12.43 -4.98
C VAL A 48 -24.62 -11.94 -4.25
N ALA A 49 -24.45 -12.24 -2.97
CA ALA A 49 -23.23 -11.89 -2.23
C ALA A 49 -21.96 -12.46 -2.87
N LEU A 50 -21.99 -13.72 -3.31
CA LEU A 50 -20.88 -14.38 -4.01
C LEU A 50 -20.59 -13.73 -5.38
N ILE A 51 -21.62 -13.23 -6.07
CA ILE A 51 -21.46 -12.48 -7.32
C ILE A 51 -20.92 -11.07 -7.05
N THR A 52 -21.36 -10.39 -6.00
CA THR A 52 -20.89 -9.06 -5.60
C THR A 52 -19.41 -9.09 -5.21
N LEU A 53 -18.97 -10.11 -4.47
CA LEU A 53 -17.61 -10.25 -3.93
C LEU A 53 -16.47 -9.96 -4.94
N PRO A 54 -16.39 -10.61 -6.13
CA PRO A 54 -15.31 -10.34 -7.08
C PRO A 54 -15.29 -8.89 -7.58
N PHE A 55 -16.45 -8.22 -7.69
CA PHE A 55 -16.51 -6.81 -8.07
C PHE A 55 -16.04 -5.91 -6.93
N THR A 56 -16.44 -6.18 -5.69
CA THR A 56 -15.94 -5.46 -4.51
C THR A 56 -14.41 -5.59 -4.39
N MET A 57 -13.88 -6.79 -4.64
CA MET A 57 -12.44 -7.05 -4.67
C MET A 57 -11.73 -6.28 -5.78
N LEU A 58 -12.32 -6.25 -6.97
CA LEU A 58 -11.79 -5.49 -8.09
C LEU A 58 -11.81 -3.98 -7.78
N PHE A 59 -12.86 -3.48 -7.14
CA PHE A 59 -12.96 -2.10 -6.71
C PHE A 59 -11.88 -1.74 -5.68
N MET A 60 -11.67 -2.59 -4.67
CA MET A 60 -10.60 -2.46 -3.68
C MET A 60 -9.21 -2.37 -4.33
N PHE A 61 -8.98 -3.17 -5.38
CA PHE A 61 -7.75 -3.13 -6.16
C PHE A 61 -7.56 -1.77 -6.85
N PHE A 62 -8.59 -1.23 -7.51
CA PHE A 62 -8.51 0.06 -8.19
C PHE A 62 -8.30 1.26 -7.25
N ILE A 63 -8.95 1.27 -6.09
CA ILE A 63 -8.75 2.33 -5.08
C ILE A 63 -7.45 2.16 -4.29
N ARG A 64 -6.63 1.16 -4.64
CA ARG A 64 -5.33 0.86 -4.01
C ARG A 64 -5.47 0.66 -2.49
N ALA A 65 -6.45 -0.13 -2.08
CA ALA A 65 -6.65 -0.50 -0.66
C ALA A 65 -5.46 -1.32 -0.10
N TYR A 66 -4.72 -2.01 -0.98
CA TYR A 66 -3.61 -2.92 -0.65
C TYR A 66 -2.19 -2.29 -0.73
N LYS A 67 -2.07 -0.97 -0.66
CA LYS A 67 -0.74 -0.31 -0.56
C LYS A 67 -0.05 -0.74 0.74
N LEU A 68 1.24 -1.10 0.69
CA LEU A 68 2.04 -1.41 1.89
C LEU A 68 2.48 -0.15 2.65
N SER A 69 1.56 0.79 2.91
CA SER A 69 1.87 1.84 3.89
C SER A 69 1.65 1.29 5.29
N GLN A 70 2.58 1.59 6.19
CA GLN A 70 2.48 1.18 7.58
C GLN A 70 1.85 2.25 8.46
N GLN A 71 1.48 3.41 7.89
CA GLN A 71 0.73 4.41 8.61
C GLN A 71 -0.61 3.84 9.11
N ILE A 72 -0.74 3.75 10.44
CA ILE A 72 -1.87 3.10 11.12
C ILE A 72 -3.16 3.92 10.95
N TRP A 73 -3.04 5.25 11.01
CA TRP A 73 -4.19 6.15 10.96
C TRP A 73 -4.02 7.16 9.83
N SER A 74 -4.93 7.08 8.86
CA SER A 74 -5.03 8.04 7.77
C SER A 74 -6.51 8.24 7.45
N TRP A 75 -6.96 9.49 7.48
CA TRP A 75 -8.33 9.86 7.12
C TRP A 75 -8.72 9.33 5.73
N ARG A 76 -7.76 9.38 4.80
CA ARG A 76 -7.91 8.82 3.44
C ARG A 76 -8.20 7.32 3.45
N HIS A 77 -7.66 6.57 4.42
CA HIS A 77 -7.89 5.13 4.52
C HIS A 77 -9.33 4.83 4.95
N ILE A 78 -9.84 5.56 5.94
CA ILE A 78 -11.24 5.41 6.39
C ILE A 78 -12.19 5.76 5.25
N GLN A 79 -11.94 6.85 4.53
CA GLN A 79 -12.73 7.22 3.34
C GLN A 79 -12.76 6.11 2.29
N ARG A 80 -11.60 5.51 1.97
CA ARG A 80 -11.52 4.39 1.02
C ARG A 80 -12.38 3.21 1.48
N LEU A 81 -12.28 2.82 2.75
CA LEU A 81 -13.08 1.72 3.29
C LEU A 81 -14.58 2.03 3.28
N THR A 82 -14.96 3.27 3.59
CA THR A 82 -16.35 3.73 3.48
C THR A 82 -16.85 3.63 2.03
N PHE A 83 -16.05 4.04 1.04
CA PHE A 83 -16.42 3.89 -0.36
C PHE A 83 -16.59 2.42 -0.77
N VAL A 84 -15.74 1.51 -0.28
CA VAL A 84 -15.91 0.07 -0.52
C VAL A 84 -17.19 -0.46 0.10
N ALA A 85 -17.49 -0.09 1.34
CA ALA A 85 -18.70 -0.53 2.00
C ALA A 85 -19.97 0.00 1.28
N LEU A 86 -19.94 1.25 0.80
CA LEU A 86 -21.02 1.83 -0.01
C LEU A 86 -21.17 1.11 -1.35
N GLU A 87 -20.07 0.88 -2.06
CA GLU A 87 -20.06 0.17 -3.34
C GLU A 87 -20.62 -1.26 -3.17
N ASN A 88 -20.14 -2.00 -2.17
CA ASN A 88 -20.60 -3.36 -1.86
C ASN A 88 -22.12 -3.41 -1.61
N VAL A 89 -22.66 -2.44 -0.87
CA VAL A 89 -24.09 -2.32 -0.57
C VAL A 89 -24.89 -1.95 -1.82
N PHE A 90 -24.40 -0.97 -2.59
CA PHE A 90 -25.10 -0.48 -3.78
C PHE A 90 -25.15 -1.55 -4.88
N LEU A 91 -24.03 -2.24 -5.11
CA LEU A 91 -23.95 -3.32 -6.07
C LEU A 91 -24.84 -4.49 -5.66
N PHE A 92 -24.80 -4.91 -4.39
CA PHE A 92 -25.72 -5.90 -3.86
C PHE A 92 -27.19 -5.50 -4.07
N MET A 93 -27.55 -4.25 -3.73
CA MET A 93 -28.91 -3.75 -3.88
C MET A 93 -29.40 -3.84 -5.33
N ILE A 94 -28.59 -3.40 -6.30
CA ILE A 94 -28.90 -3.45 -7.72
C ILE A 94 -29.07 -4.90 -8.17
N LEU A 95 -28.07 -5.75 -7.92
CA LEU A 95 -28.08 -7.13 -8.39
C LEU A 95 -29.27 -7.90 -7.81
N TYR A 96 -29.55 -7.74 -6.52
CA TYR A 96 -30.66 -8.42 -5.88
C TYR A 96 -32.01 -7.95 -6.44
N TYR A 97 -32.21 -6.62 -6.53
CA TYR A 97 -33.47 -6.04 -7.01
C TYR A 97 -33.80 -6.45 -8.45
N PHE A 98 -32.84 -6.39 -9.37
CA PHE A 98 -33.09 -6.72 -10.77
C PHE A 98 -33.20 -8.23 -11.03
N THR A 99 -32.56 -9.07 -10.21
CA THR A 99 -32.58 -10.53 -10.38
C THR A 99 -33.86 -11.15 -9.84
N PHE A 100 -34.24 -10.83 -8.60
CA PHE A 100 -35.37 -11.49 -7.92
C PHE A 100 -36.65 -10.65 -7.94
N ARG A 101 -36.54 -9.32 -8.11
CA ARG A 101 -37.68 -8.39 -8.06
C ARG A 101 -38.49 -8.46 -6.76
N GLU A 102 -37.88 -8.98 -5.70
CA GLU A 102 -38.46 -9.12 -4.37
C GLU A 102 -38.18 -7.87 -3.53
N PHE A 103 -39.16 -7.47 -2.72
CA PHE A 103 -38.95 -6.42 -1.74
C PHE A 103 -38.23 -6.98 -0.52
N PHE A 104 -37.20 -6.29 -0.07
CA PHE A 104 -36.46 -6.64 1.14
C PHE A 104 -36.32 -5.46 2.08
N SER A 105 -36.05 -5.76 3.35
CA SER A 105 -35.93 -4.71 4.36
C SER A 105 -34.66 -3.88 4.12
N ARG A 106 -34.82 -2.57 3.92
CA ARG A 106 -33.71 -1.62 3.76
C ARG A 106 -32.71 -1.63 4.93
N LEU A 107 -33.15 -2.04 6.12
CA LEU A 107 -32.27 -2.22 7.28
C LEU A 107 -31.15 -3.24 7.03
N ILE A 108 -31.36 -4.27 6.19
CA ILE A 108 -30.30 -5.23 5.84
C ILE A 108 -29.10 -4.54 5.17
N LEU A 109 -29.36 -3.49 4.38
CA LEU A 109 -28.32 -2.70 3.72
C LEU A 109 -27.49 -1.91 4.74
N ILE A 110 -28.14 -1.42 5.82
CA ILE A 110 -27.47 -0.72 6.91
C ILE A 110 -26.58 -1.70 7.68
N TYR A 111 -27.08 -2.90 8.01
CA TYR A 111 -26.25 -3.93 8.65
C TYR A 111 -25.07 -4.32 7.77
N LEU A 112 -25.30 -4.54 6.47
CA LEU A 112 -24.25 -4.88 5.52
C LEU A 112 -23.19 -3.78 5.45
N PHE A 113 -23.60 -2.51 5.36
CA PHE A 113 -22.69 -1.36 5.37
C PHE A 113 -21.82 -1.34 6.62
N LEU A 114 -22.44 -1.36 7.80
CA LEU A 114 -21.75 -1.21 9.08
C LEU A 114 -20.82 -2.40 9.35
N LEU A 115 -21.26 -3.63 9.08
CA LEU A 115 -20.46 -4.83 9.29
C LEU A 115 -19.27 -4.90 8.32
N THR A 116 -19.48 -4.58 7.04
CA THR A 116 -18.39 -4.55 6.06
C THR A 116 -17.35 -3.51 6.46
N LEU A 117 -17.79 -2.30 6.81
CA LEU A 117 -16.90 -1.23 7.24
C LEU A 117 -16.13 -1.62 8.52
N ALA A 118 -16.83 -2.15 9.52
CA ALA A 118 -16.22 -2.53 10.79
C ALA A 118 -15.20 -3.65 10.63
N PHE A 119 -15.55 -4.73 9.93
CA PHE A 119 -14.67 -5.88 9.74
C PHE A 119 -13.41 -5.50 8.96
N LEU A 120 -13.55 -4.79 7.84
CA LEU A 120 -12.40 -4.34 7.05
C LEU A 120 -11.54 -3.34 7.83
N PHE A 121 -12.15 -2.41 8.55
CA PHE A 121 -11.40 -1.45 9.36
C PHE A 121 -10.60 -2.15 10.45
N ILE A 122 -11.22 -3.04 11.23
CA ILE A 122 -10.53 -3.79 12.29
C ILE A 122 -9.40 -4.62 11.68
N TRP A 123 -9.69 -5.38 10.63
CA TRP A 123 -8.71 -6.24 10.00
C TRP A 123 -7.54 -5.48 9.38
N HIS A 124 -7.77 -4.38 8.65
CA HIS A 124 -6.69 -3.58 8.07
C HIS A 124 -5.78 -2.95 9.13
N ASN A 125 -6.32 -2.61 10.31
CA ASN A 125 -5.51 -2.14 11.43
C ASN A 125 -4.66 -3.28 12.02
N ILE A 126 -5.25 -4.47 12.21
CA ILE A 126 -4.52 -5.66 12.64
C ILE A 126 -3.43 -6.03 11.63
N PHE A 127 -3.74 -6.02 10.34
CA PHE A 127 -2.81 -6.36 9.28
C PHE A 127 -1.63 -5.38 9.21
N ARG A 128 -1.88 -4.07 9.37
CA ARG A 128 -0.80 -3.07 9.48
C ARG A 128 0.08 -3.29 10.70
N TRP A 129 -0.50 -3.68 11.83
CA TRP A 129 0.28 -4.06 13.01
C TRP A 129 1.16 -5.31 12.74
N ILE A 130 0.64 -6.31 12.02
CA ILE A 130 1.40 -7.48 11.57
C ILE A 130 2.57 -7.04 10.66
N LEU A 131 2.33 -6.13 9.70
CA LEU A 131 3.38 -5.59 8.82
C LEU A 131 4.48 -4.89 9.63
N LYS A 132 4.13 -4.00 10.57
CA LYS A 132 5.12 -3.33 11.44
C LYS A 132 5.96 -4.33 12.23
N LYS A 133 5.33 -5.39 12.75
CA LYS A 133 6.03 -6.44 13.48
C LYS A 133 6.94 -7.27 12.58
N ALA A 134 6.51 -7.59 11.35
CA ALA A 134 7.31 -8.28 10.36
C ALA A 134 8.54 -7.46 9.96
N SER A 135 8.35 -6.18 9.66
CA SER A 135 9.44 -5.25 9.34
C SER A 135 10.46 -5.14 10.48
N SER A 136 9.99 -5.06 11.73
CA SER A 136 10.90 -5.03 12.91
C SER A 136 11.75 -6.30 13.09
N LYS A 137 11.34 -7.42 12.48
CA LYS A 137 12.09 -8.69 12.44
C LYS A 137 12.88 -8.86 11.14
N GLU A 138 13.04 -7.78 10.36
CA GLU A 138 13.69 -7.76 9.05
C GLU A 138 13.03 -8.65 7.98
N ILE A 139 11.75 -9.01 8.18
CA ILE A 139 10.98 -9.81 7.22
C ILE A 139 10.45 -8.89 6.11
N GLY A 140 10.80 -9.19 4.87
CA GLY A 140 10.30 -8.50 3.69
C GLY A 140 10.78 -7.05 3.58
N VAL A 141 11.95 -6.72 4.14
CA VAL A 141 12.51 -5.36 4.14
C VAL A 141 13.34 -5.13 2.86
N TYR A 142 13.25 -3.92 2.32
CA TYR A 142 14.08 -3.38 1.27
C TYR A 142 15.14 -2.46 1.87
N ARG A 143 16.41 -2.70 1.55
CA ARG A 143 17.50 -1.86 2.04
C ARG A 143 17.61 -0.62 1.16
N ALA A 144 17.59 0.55 1.78
CA ALA A 144 17.59 1.83 1.11
C ALA A 144 18.90 2.60 1.32
N LEU A 145 19.44 3.12 0.22
CA LEU A 145 20.53 4.09 0.21
C LEU A 145 19.94 5.49 0.06
N ILE A 146 20.31 6.38 0.98
CA ILE A 146 19.90 7.79 0.94
C ILE A 146 21.00 8.61 0.27
N ILE A 147 20.65 9.34 -0.79
CA ILE A 147 21.58 10.28 -1.43
C ILE A 147 21.21 11.69 -0.98
N GLY A 148 22.05 12.22 -0.12
CA GLY A 148 21.91 13.53 0.50
C GLY A 148 21.89 13.47 2.02
N THR A 149 22.36 14.56 2.64
CA THR A 149 22.42 14.72 4.11
C THR A 149 21.75 16.00 4.59
N ASN A 150 20.86 16.54 3.76
CA ASN A 150 20.09 17.76 4.01
C ASN A 150 18.91 17.52 4.97
N ARG A 151 18.18 18.58 5.33
CA ARG A 151 17.00 18.49 6.20
C ARG A 151 15.93 17.52 5.65
N PRO A 152 15.55 17.59 4.36
CA PRO A 152 14.67 16.59 3.75
C PRO A 152 15.12 15.13 3.94
N ALA A 153 16.41 14.83 3.80
CA ALA A 153 16.97 13.50 4.02
C ALA A 153 16.79 13.04 5.48
N GLU A 154 17.06 13.91 6.46
CA GLU A 154 16.83 13.60 7.87
C GLU A 154 15.34 13.37 8.20
N VAL A 155 14.44 14.06 7.51
CA VAL A 155 12.99 13.92 7.70
C VAL A 155 12.51 12.57 7.17
N ILE A 156 12.89 12.18 5.95
CA ILE A 156 12.48 10.89 5.39
C ILE A 156 13.10 9.72 6.16
N VAL A 157 14.38 9.82 6.57
CA VAL A 157 15.02 8.76 7.38
C VAL A 157 14.31 8.59 8.71
N ARG A 158 13.99 9.68 9.42
CA ARG A 158 13.23 9.61 10.67
C ARG A 158 11.87 8.95 10.46
N LEU A 159 11.15 9.34 9.41
CA LEU A 159 9.83 8.80 9.10
C LEU A 159 9.87 7.29 8.82
N LEU A 160 10.83 6.84 8.00
CA LEU A 160 11.01 5.42 7.68
C LEU A 160 11.31 4.60 8.95
N ILE A 161 12.15 5.12 9.84
CA ILE A 161 12.51 4.45 11.09
C ILE A 161 11.32 4.45 12.06
N SER A 162 10.65 5.60 12.27
CA SER A 162 9.57 5.74 13.24
C SER A 162 8.33 4.91 12.86
N GLU A 163 8.01 4.84 11.57
CA GLU A 163 6.89 4.02 11.08
C GLU A 163 7.24 2.53 10.96
N LYS A 164 8.48 2.15 11.28
CA LYS A 164 9.03 0.79 11.09
C LYS A 164 8.87 0.32 9.65
N SER A 165 9.07 1.22 8.69
CA SER A 165 8.81 0.96 7.27
C SER A 165 9.55 -0.28 6.77
N HIS A 166 8.97 -0.96 5.77
CA HIS A 166 9.63 -2.04 5.05
C HIS A 166 10.73 -1.49 4.14
N ILE A 167 10.88 -0.18 4.04
CA ILE A 167 12.04 0.49 3.44
C ILE A 167 12.95 0.89 4.60
N LYS A 168 14.07 0.17 4.76
CA LYS A 168 15.03 0.41 5.84
C LYS A 168 16.21 1.19 5.31
N PRO A 169 16.40 2.45 5.72
CA PRO A 169 17.60 3.19 5.35
C PRO A 169 18.81 2.55 6.06
N VAL A 170 19.82 2.14 5.31
CA VAL A 170 21.01 1.45 5.85
C VAL A 170 22.28 2.30 5.76
N ALA A 171 22.32 3.22 4.80
CA ALA A 171 23.46 4.08 4.55
C ALA A 171 23.01 5.39 3.89
N ALA A 172 23.81 6.43 4.09
CA ALA A 172 23.70 7.70 3.40
C ALA A 172 25.00 8.08 2.69
N ILE A 173 24.88 8.79 1.57
CA ILE A 173 26.00 9.40 0.86
C ILE A 173 25.83 10.91 0.88
N ASN A 174 26.89 11.61 1.28
CA ASN A 174 26.96 13.06 1.20
C ASN A 174 27.65 13.48 -0.10
N ALA A 175 26.86 13.86 -1.09
CA ALA A 175 27.37 14.21 -2.41
C ALA A 175 28.05 15.60 -2.46
N HIS A 176 27.68 16.53 -1.58
CA HIS A 176 28.23 17.89 -1.53
C HIS A 176 29.51 18.00 -0.69
N GLY A 177 29.91 16.91 -0.02
CA GLY A 177 31.01 16.93 0.94
C GLY A 177 30.62 17.58 2.27
N GLY A 178 31.29 17.15 3.35
CA GLY A 178 31.02 17.63 4.71
C GLY A 178 31.40 16.59 5.77
N GLY A 179 31.55 17.05 7.02
CA GLY A 179 31.99 16.20 8.14
C GLY A 179 30.89 15.42 8.86
N LYS A 180 29.65 15.41 8.35
CA LYS A 180 28.57 14.61 8.97
C LYS A 180 28.89 13.12 8.79
N THR A 181 29.03 12.41 9.90
CA THR A 181 29.28 10.97 9.94
C THR A 181 27.99 10.15 10.09
N MET A 182 26.89 10.77 10.53
CA MET A 182 25.58 10.13 10.66
C MET A 182 24.44 11.10 10.32
N ILE A 183 23.31 10.56 9.84
CA ILE A 183 22.04 11.27 9.74
C ILE A 183 20.95 10.44 10.42
N SER A 184 20.24 11.01 11.40
CA SER A 184 19.08 10.34 12.03
C SER A 184 19.30 8.87 12.44
N GLY A 185 20.52 8.51 12.88
CA GLY A 185 20.89 7.16 13.32
C GLY A 185 21.42 6.21 12.24
N ILE A 186 21.52 6.63 10.97
CA ILE A 186 22.18 5.85 9.90
C ILE A 186 23.56 6.43 9.57
N PRO A 187 24.54 5.59 9.18
CA PRO A 187 25.89 6.04 8.85
C PRO A 187 25.93 6.79 7.52
N VAL A 188 26.74 7.85 7.46
CA VAL A 188 27.14 8.51 6.22
C VAL A 188 28.45 7.87 5.77
N VAL A 189 28.38 7.02 4.73
CA VAL A 189 29.49 6.15 4.30
C VAL A 189 30.58 6.95 3.57
N GLY A 190 30.23 8.09 2.98
CA GLY A 190 31.16 9.04 2.42
C GLY A 190 30.58 9.82 1.24
N LYS A 191 31.43 10.08 0.24
CA LYS A 191 31.08 10.83 -0.98
C LYS A 191 30.62 9.88 -2.09
N MET A 192 30.27 10.47 -3.23
CA MET A 192 29.73 9.76 -4.39
C MET A 192 30.68 8.72 -5.00
N ASN A 193 32.00 8.83 -4.75
CA ASN A 193 32.98 7.82 -5.17
C ASN A 193 32.78 6.44 -4.52
N LEU A 194 32.11 6.37 -3.36
CA LEU A 194 31.79 5.12 -2.68
C LEU A 194 30.42 4.56 -3.08
N PHE A 195 29.72 5.17 -4.04
CA PHE A 195 28.35 4.80 -4.40
C PHE A 195 28.19 3.34 -4.81
N GLU A 196 28.95 2.89 -5.80
CA GLU A 196 28.84 1.51 -6.31
C GLU A 196 29.25 0.49 -5.24
N LYS A 197 30.32 0.79 -4.50
CA LYS A 197 30.79 -0.03 -3.38
C LYS A 197 29.72 -0.14 -2.27
N THR A 198 29.09 0.98 -1.88
CA THR A 198 28.03 1.02 -0.86
C THR A 198 26.81 0.21 -1.29
N ILE A 199 26.48 0.22 -2.58
CA ILE A 199 25.38 -0.58 -3.13
C ILE A 199 25.67 -2.08 -2.99
N ALA A 200 26.90 -2.50 -3.33
CA ALA A 200 27.33 -3.89 -3.23
C ALA A 200 27.44 -4.35 -1.77
N ASP A 201 28.11 -3.58 -0.91
CA ASP A 201 28.39 -3.95 0.48
C ASP A 201 27.12 -4.05 1.34
N HIS A 202 26.04 -3.36 0.97
CA HIS A 202 24.79 -3.31 1.74
C HIS A 202 23.58 -3.94 1.05
N ASP A 203 23.75 -4.61 -0.10
CA ASP A 203 22.66 -5.19 -0.90
C ASP A 203 21.48 -4.22 -1.12
N ILE A 204 21.77 -3.03 -1.67
CA ILE A 204 20.78 -1.96 -1.78
C ILE A 204 19.68 -2.32 -2.80
N ASP A 205 18.43 -2.32 -2.35
CA ASP A 205 17.24 -2.55 -3.18
C ASP A 205 16.63 -1.23 -3.70
N ILE A 206 16.79 -0.13 -2.95
CA ILE A 206 16.16 1.17 -3.21
C ILE A 206 17.16 2.31 -3.05
N ILE A 207 17.16 3.26 -3.97
CA ILE A 207 17.88 4.53 -3.87
C ILE A 207 16.85 5.63 -3.68
N ILE A 208 17.00 6.44 -2.63
CA ILE A 208 16.20 7.62 -2.36
C ILE A 208 17.11 8.84 -2.46
N GLN A 209 16.99 9.59 -3.55
CA GLN A 209 17.76 10.81 -3.75
C GLN A 209 16.95 12.02 -3.30
N VAL A 210 17.50 12.80 -2.38
CA VAL A 210 16.84 13.99 -1.81
C VAL A 210 17.66 15.27 -2.03
N ASP A 211 18.90 15.14 -2.50
CA ASP A 211 19.75 16.26 -2.92
C ASP A 211 19.66 16.49 -4.44
N HIS A 212 19.72 17.76 -4.86
CA HIS A 212 19.96 18.11 -6.26
C HIS A 212 21.40 17.80 -6.63
N LEU A 213 21.62 16.98 -7.66
CA LEU A 213 22.95 16.63 -8.15
C LEU A 213 23.01 16.75 -9.67
N GLU A 214 24.11 17.29 -10.19
CA GLU A 214 24.38 17.28 -11.63
C GLU A 214 24.46 15.84 -12.18
N GLN A 215 24.96 14.92 -11.35
CA GLN A 215 25.16 13.51 -11.69
C GLN A 215 23.89 12.65 -11.51
N SER A 216 22.71 13.26 -11.28
CA SER A 216 21.45 12.52 -11.05
C SER A 216 21.13 11.53 -12.17
N LEU A 217 21.42 11.89 -13.43
CA LEU A 217 21.22 11.00 -14.59
C LEU A 217 22.06 9.73 -14.50
N ASN A 218 23.31 9.82 -14.04
CA ASN A 218 24.19 8.67 -13.88
C ASN A 218 23.66 7.72 -12.81
N ILE A 219 23.15 8.26 -11.70
CA ILE A 219 22.53 7.50 -10.61
C ILE A 219 21.28 6.78 -11.12
N ILE A 220 20.41 7.48 -11.85
CA ILE A 220 19.19 6.91 -12.44
C ILE A 220 19.54 5.78 -13.39
N ASN A 221 20.49 6.01 -14.31
CA ASN A 221 20.90 5.01 -15.29
C ASN A 221 21.51 3.78 -14.61
N TYR A 222 22.36 3.97 -13.60
CA TYR A 222 22.92 2.88 -12.81
C TYR A 222 21.82 2.07 -12.11
N ALA A 223 20.86 2.75 -11.46
CA ALA A 223 19.75 2.10 -10.79
C ALA A 223 18.90 1.26 -11.77
N LEU A 224 18.58 1.83 -12.93
CA LEU A 224 17.82 1.14 -13.98
C LEU A 224 18.58 -0.04 -14.62
N ALA A 225 19.90 0.07 -14.76
CA ALA A 225 20.75 -1.00 -15.27
C ALA A 225 20.81 -2.19 -14.30
N ASN A 226 20.86 -1.90 -13.00
CA ASN A 226 20.97 -2.90 -11.92
C ASN A 226 19.62 -3.34 -11.32
N ASN A 227 18.49 -2.92 -11.92
CA ASN A 227 17.13 -3.19 -11.40
C ASN A 227 16.90 -2.71 -9.95
N ILE A 228 17.60 -1.66 -9.53
CA ILE A 228 17.43 -0.98 -8.24
C ILE A 228 16.32 0.05 -8.38
N LYS A 229 15.40 0.09 -7.42
CA LYS A 229 14.30 1.06 -7.45
C LYS A 229 14.82 2.45 -7.12
N TYR A 230 14.57 3.43 -7.98
CA TYR A 230 14.98 4.82 -7.75
C TYR A 230 13.78 5.71 -7.42
N LEU A 231 13.91 6.50 -6.35
CA LEU A 231 12.91 7.42 -5.82
C LEU A 231 13.52 8.81 -5.62
N MET A 232 12.82 9.86 -6.05
CA MET A 232 13.21 11.25 -5.82
C MET A 232 12.00 12.13 -5.51
N PRO A 233 12.11 13.18 -4.67
CA PRO A 233 11.07 14.18 -4.51
C PRO A 233 10.69 14.84 -5.85
N PRO A 234 9.42 15.26 -6.02
CA PRO A 234 8.96 15.98 -7.22
C PRO A 234 9.76 17.25 -7.53
N GLU A 235 10.30 17.91 -6.51
CA GLU A 235 11.07 19.15 -6.62
C GLU A 235 12.42 18.94 -7.33
N LEU A 236 12.98 17.73 -7.30
CA LEU A 236 14.27 17.40 -7.93
C LEU A 236 14.18 17.15 -9.45
N LEU A 237 12.97 17.26 -10.02
CA LEU A 237 12.66 16.79 -11.37
C LEU A 237 13.42 17.50 -12.50
N GLY A 238 13.87 18.74 -12.28
CA GLY A 238 14.12 19.84 -13.23
C GLY A 238 14.52 19.58 -14.69
N ILE A 239 15.02 18.39 -15.09
CA ILE A 239 15.49 18.09 -16.45
C ILE A 239 15.11 16.67 -16.96
N PHE A 240 14.52 15.77 -16.16
CA PHE A 240 14.30 14.37 -16.60
C PHE A 240 12.97 14.13 -17.33
N GLN A 241 13.01 14.05 -18.67
CA GLN A 241 11.87 13.68 -19.54
C GLN A 241 11.67 12.15 -19.67
N GLY A 242 11.64 11.42 -18.54
CA GLY A 242 11.29 10.00 -18.51
C GLY A 242 9.84 9.74 -18.09
N HIS A 243 9.37 8.50 -18.24
CA HIS A 243 8.07 8.10 -17.70
C HIS A 243 8.16 7.94 -16.18
N GLN A 244 7.34 8.70 -15.46
CA GLN A 244 7.36 8.75 -14.01
C GLN A 244 5.98 8.45 -13.43
N ILE A 245 5.97 7.83 -12.26
CA ILE A 245 4.75 7.57 -11.50
C ILE A 245 4.93 8.20 -10.14
N ILE A 246 3.97 9.04 -9.73
CA ILE A 246 3.90 9.53 -8.36
C ILE A 246 3.61 8.33 -7.47
N GLU A 247 4.59 7.98 -6.64
CA GLU A 247 4.52 6.98 -5.60
C GLU A 247 4.49 7.67 -4.23
N GLU A 248 3.84 7.04 -3.26
CA GLU A 248 3.72 7.58 -1.90
C GLU A 248 4.49 6.65 -0.96
N VAL A 249 5.50 7.18 -0.28
CA VAL A 249 6.31 6.46 0.71
C VAL A 249 6.02 7.05 2.08
N GLU A 250 5.33 6.26 2.92
CA GLU A 250 4.86 6.66 4.25
C GLU A 250 4.17 8.05 4.28
N GLY A 251 3.39 8.37 3.25
CA GLY A 251 2.64 9.61 3.13
C GLY A 251 3.37 10.75 2.41
N MET A 252 4.66 10.59 2.07
CA MET A 252 5.41 11.56 1.27
C MET A 252 5.37 11.23 -0.22
N PRO A 253 5.14 12.22 -1.11
CA PRO A 253 5.15 12.00 -2.55
C PRO A 253 6.59 11.88 -3.07
N PHE A 254 6.85 10.81 -3.81
CA PHE A 254 8.08 10.56 -4.55
C PHE A 254 7.75 10.26 -6.01
N LEU A 255 8.68 10.55 -6.89
CA LEU A 255 8.66 10.13 -8.27
C LEU A 255 9.46 8.83 -8.39
N LYS A 256 8.80 7.78 -8.86
CA LYS A 256 9.44 6.53 -9.25
C LYS A 256 9.81 6.60 -10.73
N VAL A 257 11.09 6.38 -11.03
CA VAL A 257 11.58 6.31 -12.42
C VAL A 257 11.48 4.86 -12.91
N ASN A 258 10.88 4.65 -14.09
CA ASN A 258 10.68 3.32 -14.69
C ASN A 258 11.34 3.22 -16.08
N LYS A 259 11.86 2.03 -16.41
CA LYS A 259 12.51 1.73 -17.69
C LYS A 259 11.53 1.68 -18.89
N HIS A 260 10.27 1.32 -18.68
CA HIS A 260 9.28 1.15 -19.75
C HIS A 260 7.85 1.59 -19.37
N LYS A 261 7.11 2.08 -20.37
CA LYS A 261 5.69 2.47 -20.33
C LYS A 261 4.79 1.22 -20.37
N LYS A 262 4.60 0.57 -19.22
CA LYS A 262 3.60 -0.49 -19.06
C LYS A 262 2.54 -0.04 -18.06
N TRP A 263 1.31 0.13 -18.52
CA TRP A 263 0.20 0.71 -17.73
C TRP A 263 -0.04 -0.02 -16.40
N TRP A 264 0.17 -1.34 -16.36
CA TRP A 264 0.05 -2.15 -15.13
C TRP A 264 1.11 -1.90 -14.06
N ASN A 265 2.26 -1.28 -14.39
CA ASN A 265 3.30 -0.97 -13.40
C ASN A 265 2.88 0.13 -12.41
N SER A 266 1.80 0.87 -12.71
CA SER A 266 1.23 1.90 -11.83
C SER A 266 0.33 1.34 -10.73
N ILE A 267 0.01 0.04 -10.79
CA ILE A 267 -0.96 -0.59 -9.91
C ILE A 267 -0.26 -1.34 -8.75
N TRP A 268 1.06 -1.57 -8.87
CA TRP A 268 1.86 -2.38 -7.94
C TRP A 268 2.92 -1.59 -7.16
#